data_AF-A0A945NE98-F1
#
_entry.id   AF-A0A945NE98-F1
#
_cell.length_a   1.000
_cell.length_b   1.000
_cell.length_c   1.000
_cell.angle_alpha   90.00
_cell.angle_beta   90.00
_cell.angle_gamma   90.00
#
_symmetry.space_group_name_H-M   'P 1'
#
loop_
_entity.id
_entity.type
_entity.pdbx_description
1 polymer ?
#
loop_
_entity_poly.entity_id
_entity_poly.type
_entity_poly.pdbx_seq_one_letter_code
_entity_poly.pdbx_strand_id
1 'polypeptide(L)'
;MRNLLFLHAHPDDEALLTAGTMARAQSLGHRVHLVVATDGSAGLTSSHFSHDLASHRSAELAQSGKILGVTSVTELGYPDSGLLGQYNADDGFAGLDPAVIATRLNELIEDLQIDTLIGYDQAGGYGHPDHLQVHKVAR
;
A
#
# COMPACT_ATOMS: atom_id res chain seq x y z
N MET A 1 -17.74 3.67 16.09
CA MET A 1 -16.88 4.21 15.02
C MET A 1 -15.44 3.89 15.38
N ARG A 2 -14.63 3.41 14.43
CA ARG A 2 -13.19 3.14 14.59
C ARG A 2 -12.45 3.67 13.36
N ASN A 3 -11.17 3.98 13.51
CA ASN A 3 -10.24 4.33 12.44
C ASN A 3 -9.44 3.07 12.05
N LEU A 4 -9.66 2.58 10.84
CA LEU A 4 -9.01 1.38 10.31
C LEU A 4 -7.99 1.79 9.25
N LEU A 5 -6.74 1.34 9.38
CA LEU A 5 -5.70 1.56 8.38
C LEU A 5 -5.46 0.27 7.60
N PHE A 6 -5.56 0.34 6.27
CA PHE A 6 -5.19 -0.72 5.35
C PHE A 6 -3.85 -0.34 4.72
N LEU A 7 -2.79 -1.07 5.06
CA LEU A 7 -1.44 -0.85 4.56
C LEU A 7 -1.14 -1.88 3.46
N HIS A 8 -0.96 -1.38 2.25
CA HIS A 8 -0.68 -2.16 1.06
C HIS A 8 0.66 -1.79 0.44
N ALA A 9 1.24 -2.71 -0.32
CA ALA A 9 2.52 -2.52 -0.98
C ALA A 9 2.36 -1.71 -2.26
N HIS A 10 1.43 -2.09 -3.14
CA HIS A 10 1.29 -1.52 -4.48
C HIS A 10 -0.10 -0.91 -4.76
N PRO A 11 -0.20 0.02 -5.71
CA PRO A 11 -1.48 0.48 -6.25
C PRO A 11 -2.23 -0.63 -6.99
N ASP A 12 -3.26 -1.22 -6.39
CA ASP A 12 -4.18 -2.29 -6.86
C ASP A 12 -4.43 -3.35 -5.78
N ASP A 13 -3.46 -3.57 -4.89
CA ASP A 13 -3.57 -4.52 -3.77
C ASP A 13 -4.81 -4.26 -2.92
N GLU A 14 -5.19 -2.99 -2.73
CA GLU A 14 -6.38 -2.62 -1.97
C GLU A 14 -7.66 -3.13 -2.65
N ALA A 15 -7.69 -3.08 -3.98
CA ALA A 15 -8.83 -3.49 -4.77
C ALA A 15 -8.92 -5.02 -4.82
N LEU A 16 -7.77 -5.68 -4.96
CA LEU A 16 -7.66 -7.13 -5.09
C LEU A 16 -7.93 -7.87 -3.76
N LEU A 17 -7.38 -7.35 -2.66
CA LEU A 17 -7.31 -8.09 -1.40
C LEU A 17 -8.37 -7.65 -0.40
N THR A 18 -8.73 -6.37 -0.37
CA THR A 18 -9.46 -5.80 0.78
C THR A 18 -10.65 -4.90 0.42
N ALA A 19 -10.96 -4.69 -0.86
CA ALA A 19 -12.07 -3.85 -1.33
C ALA A 19 -13.39 -4.11 -0.61
N GLY A 20 -13.82 -5.38 -0.57
CA GLY A 20 -15.08 -5.77 0.07
C GLY A 20 -15.09 -5.47 1.58
N THR A 21 -13.95 -5.64 2.25
CA THR A 21 -13.79 -5.34 3.67
C THR A 21 -13.82 -3.85 3.94
N MET A 22 -13.08 -3.06 3.15
CA MET A 22 -13.05 -1.59 3.26
C MET A 22 -14.43 -1.00 3.01
N ALA A 23 -15.11 -1.39 1.92
CA ALA A 23 -16.45 -0.90 1.60
C ALA A 23 -17.47 -1.27 2.70
N ARG A 24 -17.39 -2.49 3.24
CA ARG A 24 -18.24 -2.91 4.35
C ARG A 24 -17.96 -2.11 5.62
N ALA A 25 -16.71 -1.88 5.97
CA ALA A 25 -16.35 -1.09 7.14
C ALA A 25 -16.87 0.35 7.04
N GLN A 26 -16.74 0.97 5.85
CA GLN A 26 -17.36 2.26 5.55
C GLN A 26 -18.88 2.23 5.73
N SER A 27 -19.58 1.24 5.18
CA SER A 27 -21.05 1.12 5.32
C SER A 27 -21.51 0.96 6.79
N LEU A 28 -20.64 0.47 7.67
CA LEU A 28 -20.89 0.33 9.10
C LEU A 28 -20.50 1.59 9.90
N GLY A 29 -20.07 2.66 9.23
CA GLY A 29 -19.71 3.94 9.85
C GLY A 29 -18.31 3.98 10.47
N HIS A 30 -17.39 3.11 10.03
CA HIS A 30 -15.97 3.23 10.36
C HIS A 30 -15.26 4.19 9.40
N ARG A 31 -14.17 4.81 9.86
CA ARG A 31 -13.26 5.58 9.02
C ARG A 31 -12.19 4.65 8.49
N VAL A 32 -12.00 4.63 7.17
CA VAL A 32 -11.10 3.71 6.47
C VAL A 32 -10.00 4.52 5.82
N HIS A 33 -8.77 4.30 6.24
CA HIS A 33 -7.57 4.97 5.73
C HIS A 33 -6.77 3.97 4.91
N LEU A 34 -6.54 4.27 3.64
CA LEU A 34 -5.70 3.47 2.76
C LEU A 34 -4.31 4.08 2.70
N VAL A 35 -3.28 3.27 2.96
CA VAL A 35 -1.88 3.63 2.79
C VAL A 35 -1.23 2.66 1.81
N VAL A 36 -0.58 3.19 0.77
CA VAL A 36 0.17 2.40 -0.21
C VAL A 36 1.65 2.77 -0.12
N ALA A 37 2.51 1.76 0.05
CA ALA A 37 3.92 1.97 0.31
C ALA A 37 4.69 2.43 -0.94
N THR A 38 4.42 1.80 -2.08
CA THR A 38 5.22 1.99 -3.30
C THR A 38 4.46 2.70 -4.41
N ASP A 39 5.21 3.22 -5.38
CA ASP A 39 4.67 3.90 -6.56
C ASP A 39 4.21 2.94 -7.69
N GLY A 40 4.48 1.64 -7.54
CA GLY A 40 4.12 0.63 -8.53
C GLY A 40 4.89 0.74 -9.86
N SER A 41 6.01 1.46 -9.90
CA SER A 41 6.76 1.75 -11.13
C SER A 41 7.40 0.53 -11.81
N ALA A 42 7.61 -0.56 -11.08
CA ALA A 42 8.18 -1.80 -11.60
C ALA A 42 7.12 -2.78 -12.15
N GLY A 43 5.85 -2.35 -12.20
CA GLY A 43 4.74 -3.16 -12.69
C GLY A 43 4.79 -3.46 -14.19
N LEU A 44 4.19 -4.57 -14.58
CA LEU A 44 3.99 -4.90 -16.00
C LEU A 44 3.03 -3.90 -16.64
N THR A 45 3.41 -3.37 -17.81
CA THR A 45 2.56 -2.43 -18.54
C THR A 45 2.77 -2.49 -20.05
N SER A 46 1.83 -1.92 -20.80
CA SER A 46 2.04 -1.68 -22.23
C SER A 46 3.08 -0.58 -22.44
N SER A 47 3.80 -0.62 -23.57
CA SER A 47 4.84 0.38 -23.89
C SER A 47 4.35 1.83 -23.92
N HIS A 48 3.03 2.03 -24.02
CA HIS A 48 2.42 3.35 -23.97
C HIS A 48 2.59 4.03 -22.60
N PHE A 49 2.57 3.28 -21.50
CA PHE A 49 2.61 3.81 -20.13
C PHE A 49 3.97 3.62 -19.45
N SER A 50 4.96 3.04 -20.13
CA SER A 50 6.22 2.65 -19.49
C SER A 50 7.05 3.82 -18.97
N HIS A 51 6.81 5.04 -19.46
CA HIS A 51 7.60 6.23 -19.10
C HIS A 51 7.02 7.01 -17.92
N ASP A 52 5.76 6.77 -17.58
CA ASP A 52 4.99 7.52 -16.58
C ASP A 52 4.07 6.61 -15.73
N LEU A 53 4.39 5.31 -15.67
CA LEU A 53 3.58 4.28 -15.02
C LEU A 53 3.20 4.64 -13.57
N ALA A 54 4.16 5.14 -12.78
CA ALA A 54 3.90 5.57 -11.40
C ALA A 54 2.82 6.65 -11.32
N SER A 55 2.88 7.66 -12.20
CA SER A 55 1.87 8.73 -12.22
C SER A 55 0.50 8.21 -12.64
N HIS A 56 0.46 7.26 -13.58
CA HIS A 56 -0.78 6.61 -13.97
C HIS A 56 -1.38 5.79 -12.82
N ARG A 57 -0.56 4.98 -12.15
CA ARG A 57 -1.00 4.15 -11.02
C ARG A 57 -1.44 4.99 -9.81
N SER A 58 -0.80 6.13 -9.55
CA SER A 58 -1.26 7.08 -8.53
C SER A 58 -2.67 7.62 -8.87
N ALA A 59 -2.92 7.98 -10.13
CA ALA A 59 -4.24 8.42 -10.57
C ALA A 59 -5.31 7.30 -10.47
N GLU A 60 -4.93 6.07 -10.82
CA GLU A 60 -5.78 4.88 -10.68
C GLU A 60 -6.11 4.59 -9.21
N LEU A 61 -5.12 4.63 -8.32
CA LEU A 61 -5.30 4.45 -6.88
C LEU A 61 -6.22 5.51 -6.28
N ALA A 62 -6.02 6.78 -6.65
CA ALA A 62 -6.89 7.86 -6.22
C ALA A 62 -8.35 7.64 -6.67
N GLN A 63 -8.55 7.09 -7.87
CA GLN A 63 -9.88 6.74 -8.36
C GLN A 63 -10.47 5.52 -7.65
N SER A 64 -9.66 4.49 -7.39
CA SER A 64 -10.05 3.31 -6.62
C SER A 64 -10.51 3.70 -5.22
N GLY A 65 -9.74 4.54 -4.51
CA GLY A 65 -10.11 5.06 -3.20
C GLY A 65 -11.46 5.79 -3.19
N LYS A 66 -11.74 6.62 -4.22
CA LYS A 66 -13.05 7.29 -4.37
C LYS A 66 -14.19 6.28 -4.54
N ILE A 67 -14.01 5.25 -5.36
CA ILE A 67 -15.02 4.22 -5.61
C ILE A 67 -15.30 3.42 -4.33
N LEU A 68 -14.25 3.06 -3.60
CA LEU A 68 -14.34 2.33 -2.32
C LEU A 68 -14.89 3.18 -1.18
N GLY A 69 -14.92 4.51 -1.36
CA GLY A 69 -15.38 5.47 -0.35
C GLY A 69 -14.44 5.59 0.83
N VAL A 70 -13.14 5.28 0.68
CA VAL A 70 -12.18 5.40 1.80
C VAL A 70 -12.10 6.84 2.30
N THR A 71 -11.86 7.02 3.59
CA THR A 71 -11.73 8.32 4.26
C THR A 71 -10.49 9.09 3.79
N SER A 72 -9.38 8.39 3.52
CA SER A 72 -8.18 8.99 2.91
C SER A 72 -7.37 7.94 2.16
N VAL A 73 -6.56 8.42 1.22
CA VAL A 73 -5.52 7.66 0.53
C VAL A 73 -4.20 8.38 0.79
N THR A 74 -3.18 7.64 1.21
CA THR A 74 -1.81 8.14 1.42
C THR A 74 -0.83 7.28 0.66
N GLU A 75 -0.05 7.89 -0.23
CA GLU A 75 1.07 7.23 -0.92
C GLU A 75 2.36 7.56 -0.16
N LEU A 76 3.10 6.54 0.27
CA LEU A 76 4.41 6.76 0.91
C LEU A 76 5.48 7.11 -0.14
N GLY A 77 5.30 6.65 -1.39
CA GLY A 77 6.10 7.03 -2.55
C GLY A 77 7.46 6.35 -2.63
N TYR A 78 7.62 5.17 -2.01
CA TYR A 78 8.84 4.39 -2.17
C TYR A 78 8.91 3.72 -3.56
N PRO A 79 10.10 3.49 -4.13
CA PRO A 79 10.21 2.76 -5.38
C PRO A 79 9.73 1.30 -5.22
N ASP A 80 8.89 0.83 -6.13
CA ASP A 80 8.52 -0.57 -6.25
C ASP A 80 9.78 -1.44 -6.47
N SER A 81 9.94 -2.51 -5.69
CA SER A 81 11.12 -3.39 -5.77
C SER A 81 11.04 -4.38 -6.93
N GLY A 82 9.85 -4.55 -7.52
CA GLY A 82 9.56 -5.52 -8.56
C GLY A 82 9.58 -6.98 -8.08
N LEU A 83 9.12 -7.86 -8.97
CA LEU A 83 9.10 -9.30 -8.74
C LEU A 83 10.46 -9.91 -9.09
N LEU A 84 11.10 -10.53 -8.08
CA LEU A 84 12.39 -11.26 -8.10
C LEU A 84 13.08 -11.40 -9.48
N GLY A 85 14.23 -10.74 -9.64
CA GLY A 85 15.17 -10.95 -10.75
C GLY A 85 15.16 -9.89 -11.86
N GLN A 86 14.23 -8.93 -11.83
CA GLN A 86 14.16 -7.83 -12.81
C GLN A 86 14.83 -6.54 -12.33
N TYR A 87 14.87 -6.32 -11.01
CA TYR A 87 15.47 -5.16 -10.36
C TYR A 87 16.28 -5.61 -9.14
N ASN A 88 17.32 -4.86 -8.77
CA ASN A 88 17.99 -5.08 -7.48
C ASN A 88 17.01 -4.67 -6.39
N ALA A 89 16.47 -5.65 -5.65
CA ALA A 89 15.56 -5.39 -4.54
C ALA A 89 16.17 -4.43 -3.48
N ASP A 90 17.50 -4.37 -3.40
CA ASP A 90 18.25 -3.46 -2.53
C ASP A 90 18.03 -1.97 -2.87
N ASP A 91 17.67 -1.65 -4.12
CA ASP A 91 17.40 -0.27 -4.57
C ASP A 91 15.92 0.12 -4.40
N GLY A 92 15.05 -0.86 -4.10
CA GLY A 92 13.61 -0.69 -3.92
C GLY A 92 13.18 -0.67 -2.46
N PHE A 93 11.87 -0.53 -2.22
CA PHE A 93 11.26 -0.52 -0.90
C PHE A 93 11.67 -1.71 -0.01
N ALA A 94 11.83 -2.90 -0.58
CA ALA A 94 12.21 -4.13 0.12
C ALA A 94 13.65 -4.11 0.68
N GLY A 95 14.53 -3.29 0.11
CA GLY A 95 15.91 -3.08 0.56
C GLY A 95 16.06 -2.06 1.69
N LEU A 96 15.02 -1.25 1.94
CA LEU A 96 15.07 -0.20 2.96
C LEU A 96 15.02 -0.77 4.38
N ASP A 97 15.61 -0.02 5.32
CA ASP A 97 15.51 -0.34 6.75
C ASP A 97 14.05 -0.23 7.22
N PRO A 98 13.42 -1.33 7.66
CA PRO A 98 12.03 -1.31 8.10
C PRO A 98 11.81 -0.36 9.29
N ALA A 99 12.81 -0.09 10.14
CA ALA A 99 12.66 0.83 11.27
C ALA A 99 12.42 2.28 10.83
N VAL A 100 13.02 2.69 9.71
CA VAL A 100 12.81 4.03 9.13
C VAL A 100 11.39 4.18 8.62
N ILE A 101 10.89 3.15 7.91
CA ILE A 101 9.53 3.14 7.39
C ILE A 101 8.50 3.06 8.53
N ALA A 102 8.78 2.25 9.55
CA ALA A 102 7.93 2.09 10.72
C ALA A 102 7.76 3.42 11.49
N THR A 103 8.81 4.24 11.57
CA THR A 103 8.73 5.59 12.16
C THR A 103 7.67 6.44 11.45
N ARG A 104 7.72 6.50 10.11
CA ARG A 104 6.75 7.26 9.31
C ARG A 104 5.33 6.69 9.41
N LEU A 105 5.19 5.37 9.48
CA LEU A 105 3.90 4.72 9.69
C LEU A 105 3.33 5.04 11.08
N ASN A 106 4.17 5.10 12.11
CA ASN A 106 3.76 5.46 13.47
C ASN A 106 3.25 6.91 13.54
N GLU A 107 3.91 7.86 12.87
CA GLU A 107 3.41 9.23 12.75
C GLU A 107 2.00 9.28 12.14
N LEU A 108 1.76 8.51 11.07
CA LEU A 108 0.41 8.40 10.47
C LEU A 108 -0.60 7.74 11.41
N ILE A 109 -0.20 6.70 12.15
CA ILE A 109 -1.05 6.01 13.13
C ILE A 109 -1.48 6.98 14.23
N GLU A 110 -0.55 7.80 14.72
CA GLU A 110 -0.81 8.82 15.73
C GLU A 110 -1.71 9.94 15.17
N ASP A 111 -1.35 10.53 14.03
CA ASP A 111 -2.11 11.64 13.42
C ASP A 111 -3.56 11.26 13.08
N LEU A 112 -3.77 10.04 12.57
CA LEU A 112 -5.08 9.54 12.18
C LEU A 112 -5.82 8.82 13.32
N GLN A 113 -5.18 8.67 14.50
CA GLN A 113 -5.73 7.98 15.67
C GLN A 113 -6.21 6.56 15.31
N ILE A 114 -5.35 5.77 14.65
CA ILE A 114 -5.70 4.44 14.12
C ILE A 114 -5.94 3.44 15.25
N ASP A 115 -7.11 2.78 15.22
CA ASP A 115 -7.49 1.72 16.18
C ASP A 115 -7.03 0.33 15.75
N THR A 116 -6.89 0.11 14.44
CA THR A 116 -6.61 -1.21 13.87
C THR A 116 -5.88 -1.05 12.56
N LEU A 117 -4.72 -1.73 12.45
CA LEU A 117 -3.93 -1.83 11.24
C LEU A 117 -4.14 -3.20 10.59
N ILE A 118 -4.42 -3.19 9.29
CA ILE A 118 -4.57 -4.37 8.44
C ILE A 118 -3.42 -4.35 7.44
N GLY A 119 -2.70 -5.47 7.35
CA GLY A 119 -1.60 -5.65 6.40
C GLY A 119 -1.43 -7.13 6.05
N TYR A 120 -0.27 -7.49 5.53
CA TYR A 120 0.01 -8.86 5.08
C TYR A 120 0.38 -9.80 6.23
N ASP A 121 0.26 -11.10 5.99
CA ASP A 121 0.82 -12.12 6.85
C ASP A 121 2.36 -12.23 6.66
N GLN A 122 2.99 -13.10 7.45
CA GLN A 122 4.45 -13.29 7.41
C GLN A 122 4.99 -13.79 6.06
N ALA A 123 4.12 -14.36 5.22
CA ALA A 123 4.47 -14.84 3.89
C ALA A 123 4.26 -13.76 2.81
N GLY A 124 3.72 -12.59 3.16
CA GLY A 124 3.40 -11.54 2.20
C GLY A 124 2.31 -11.96 1.21
N GLY A 125 1.44 -12.89 1.60
CA GLY A 125 0.51 -13.56 0.70
C GLY A 125 1.22 -14.48 -0.29
N TYR A 126 1.59 -13.97 -1.46
CA TYR A 126 2.25 -14.77 -2.52
C TYR A 126 3.78 -14.63 -2.53
N GLY A 127 4.36 -13.94 -1.53
CA GLY A 127 5.81 -13.84 -1.37
C GLY A 127 6.48 -12.70 -2.14
N HIS A 128 5.73 -11.68 -2.56
CA HIS A 128 6.35 -10.46 -3.13
C HIS A 128 7.29 -9.81 -2.10
N PRO A 129 8.51 -9.39 -2.48
CA PRO A 129 9.45 -8.72 -1.57
C PRO A 129 8.82 -7.54 -0.82
N ASP A 130 8.11 -6.65 -1.51
CA ASP A 130 7.44 -5.51 -0.88
C ASP A 130 6.30 -5.90 0.07
N HIS A 131 5.59 -7.00 -0.17
CA HIS A 131 4.55 -7.48 0.74
C HIS A 131 5.17 -8.00 2.05
N LEU A 132 6.28 -8.73 1.92
CA LEU A 132 7.08 -9.18 3.06
C LEU A 132 7.63 -7.98 3.85
N GLN A 133 8.07 -6.93 3.15
CA GLN A 133 8.56 -5.71 3.78
C GLN A 133 7.44 -4.98 4.52
N VAL A 134 6.25 -4.82 3.92
CA VAL A 134 5.08 -4.26 4.62
C VAL A 134 4.76 -5.06 5.89
N HIS A 135 4.81 -6.39 5.83
CA HIS A 135 4.61 -7.21 7.03
C HIS A 135 5.63 -6.88 8.13
N LYS A 136 6.91 -6.75 7.80
CA LYS A 136 7.97 -6.40 8.77
C LYS A 136 7.77 -5.01 9.36
N VAL A 137 7.38 -4.04 8.53
CA VAL A 137 7.13 -2.64 8.96
C VAL A 137 5.93 -2.55 9.90
N ALA A 138 4.93 -3.40 9.73
CA ALA A 138 3.70 -3.42 10.51
C ALA A 138 3.81 -4.15 11.88
N ARG A 139 4.99 -4.65 12.24
CA ARG A 139 5.23 -5.49 13.43
C ARG A 139 6.14 -4.81 14.45
#